data_AF-A0A1V2LLQ7-F1
#
_entry.id   AF-A0A1V2LLQ7-F1
#
_cell.length_a   1.000
_cell.length_b   1.000
_cell.length_c   1.000
_cell.angle_alpha   90.00
_cell.angle_beta   90.00
_cell.angle_gamma   90.00
#
_symmetry.space_group_name_H-M   'P 1'
#
loop_
_entity.id
_entity.type
_entity.pdbx_description
1 polymer ?
#
loop_
_entity_poly.entity_id
_entity_poly.type
_entity_poly.pdbx_seq_one_letter_code
_entity_poly.pdbx_strand_id
1 'polypeptide(L)'
;MTQLLSLHNRGLIEIETNGLLKVNEIKEIIVDEFQDVSYVVMDFILELAKDKQLTIAGDIDQSLYGYSGATPDANINRTVPMYKQEGFHLKEIVLDRTFRFTDSIHKLGLNILNTGHSLIQETVSEENINVVREEFSNTYEEFEFIYKEIKFLIENSEGNIRPKHIAVLSGTNDSLDELKMYLDNKNGPFKCRRLTGTSLWTNSKISTIITLLKLLENPYNDASFLVCLSLLPKFGPKTIIDIKDGTKNGKHVYDVLKDTPRLLKILPSDFFVNFDKVVENTDKSDPSSIIYNLTELCKLFNFPKKLEDNWLTCLLG
;
A
#
# COMPACT_ATOMS: atom_id res chain seq x y z
N MET A 1 -17.85 -3.02 19.12
CA MET A 1 -18.77 -4.13 19.47
C MET A 1 -20.21 -3.84 18.99
N THR A 2 -20.78 -2.67 19.28
CA THR A 2 -22.17 -2.31 18.91
C THR A 2 -22.42 -2.04 17.42
N GLN A 3 -21.40 -1.63 16.66
CA GLN A 3 -21.51 -1.42 15.19
C GLN A 3 -21.35 -2.70 14.36
N LEU A 4 -20.66 -3.73 14.88
CA LEU A 4 -20.53 -5.03 14.20
C LEU A 4 -21.79 -5.89 14.38
N LEU A 5 -22.42 -5.81 15.56
CA LEU A 5 -23.72 -6.45 15.81
C LEU A 5 -24.87 -5.83 14.99
N SER A 6 -24.78 -4.57 14.58
CA SER A 6 -25.81 -3.96 13.72
C SER A 6 -25.69 -4.36 12.25
N LEU A 7 -24.57 -4.96 11.84
CA LEU A 7 -24.39 -5.55 10.50
C LEU A 7 -25.03 -6.94 10.41
N HIS A 8 -25.04 -7.69 11.53
CA HIS A 8 -25.58 -9.04 11.61
C HIS A 8 -27.10 -9.12 11.39
N ASN A 9 -27.86 -8.13 11.90
CA ASN A 9 -29.33 -8.19 11.90
C ASN A 9 -30.02 -7.62 10.64
N ARG A 10 -29.27 -7.23 9.59
CA ARG A 10 -29.87 -6.58 8.41
C ARG A 10 -29.62 -7.26 7.07
N GLY A 11 -28.83 -8.33 6.97
CA GLY A 11 -28.51 -8.91 5.65
C GLY A 11 -27.89 -7.89 4.68
N LEU A 12 -27.27 -6.83 5.20
CA LEU A 12 -26.79 -5.65 4.46
C LEU A 12 -25.30 -5.74 4.13
N ILE A 13 -24.85 -6.91 3.70
CA ILE A 13 -23.64 -7.00 2.89
C ILE A 13 -24.05 -7.62 1.55
N GLU A 14 -25.02 -6.99 0.88
CA GLU A 14 -25.00 -6.99 -0.59
C GLU A 14 -23.85 -6.07 -1.00
N ILE A 15 -22.65 -6.63 -1.09
CA ILE A 15 -21.63 -6.03 -1.94
C ILE A 15 -22.14 -6.26 -3.36
N GLU A 16 -22.95 -5.34 -3.87
CA GLU A 16 -23.21 -5.22 -5.29
C GLU A 16 -21.88 -4.88 -5.96
N THR A 17 -21.11 -5.93 -6.29
CA THR A 17 -20.07 -5.78 -7.29
C THR A 17 -20.81 -5.53 -8.60
N ASN A 18 -20.59 -4.37 -9.22
CA ASN A 18 -21.16 -4.02 -10.53
C ASN A 18 -20.60 -4.91 -11.66
N GLY A 19 -20.81 -6.23 -11.57
CA GLY A 19 -20.62 -7.19 -12.65
C GLY A 19 -19.40 -8.10 -12.59
N LEU A 20 -18.70 -8.27 -11.45
CA LEU A 20 -17.44 -9.04 -11.44
C LEU A 20 -17.38 -10.30 -10.55
N LEU A 21 -18.21 -10.47 -9.52
CA LEU A 21 -18.42 -11.74 -8.79
C LEU A 21 -19.39 -11.50 -7.63
N LYS A 22 -20.47 -12.28 -7.51
CA LYS A 22 -21.33 -12.23 -6.31
C LYS A 22 -20.67 -13.02 -5.20
N VAL A 23 -20.60 -12.45 -3.99
CA VAL A 23 -20.01 -13.11 -2.80
C VAL A 23 -20.63 -14.50 -2.54
N ASN A 24 -21.90 -14.67 -2.89
CA ASN A 24 -22.65 -15.93 -2.73
C ASN A 24 -22.23 -17.03 -3.73
N GLU A 25 -21.51 -16.69 -4.80
CA GLU A 25 -21.02 -17.65 -5.79
C GLU A 25 -19.64 -18.22 -5.41
N ILE A 26 -18.99 -17.64 -4.41
CA ILE A 26 -17.70 -18.10 -3.88
C ILE A 26 -17.93 -19.37 -3.05
N LYS A 27 -17.26 -20.46 -3.44
CA LYS A 27 -17.32 -21.75 -2.74
C LYS A 27 -16.12 -21.99 -1.83
N GLU A 28 -14.99 -21.40 -2.18
CA GLU A 28 -13.70 -21.64 -1.54
C GLU A 28 -12.97 -20.31 -1.34
N ILE A 29 -12.35 -20.16 -0.18
CA ILE A 29 -11.57 -19.00 0.21
C ILE A 29 -10.18 -19.49 0.61
N ILE A 30 -9.16 -18.92 -0.02
CA ILE A 30 -7.76 -19.21 0.28
C ILE A 30 -7.12 -17.92 0.78
N VAL A 31 -6.51 -17.99 1.95
CA VAL A 31 -5.78 -16.89 2.58
C VAL A 31 -4.32 -17.29 2.62
N ASP A 32 -3.50 -16.60 1.84
CA ASP A 32 -2.04 -16.70 1.88
C ASP A 32 -1.48 -15.66 2.86
N GLU A 33 -0.23 -15.85 3.30
CA GLU A 33 0.44 -14.99 4.29
C GLU A 33 -0.41 -14.76 5.56
N PHE A 34 -1.06 -15.81 6.04
CA PHE A 34 -1.97 -15.76 7.19
C PHE A 34 -1.32 -15.12 8.44
N GLN A 35 -0.01 -15.26 8.58
CA GLN A 35 0.72 -14.72 9.73
C GLN A 35 0.59 -13.20 9.88
N ASP A 36 0.36 -12.48 8.78
CA ASP A 36 0.26 -11.03 8.75
C ASP A 36 -1.19 -10.52 8.81
N VAL A 37 -2.15 -11.43 9.01
CA VAL A 37 -3.57 -11.10 9.13
C VAL A 37 -3.86 -10.47 10.50
N SER A 38 -4.46 -9.28 10.48
CA SER A 38 -4.95 -8.62 11.69
C SER A 38 -6.25 -9.24 12.18
N TYR A 39 -6.58 -9.03 13.46
CA TYR A 39 -7.80 -9.55 14.06
C TYR A 39 -9.08 -9.12 13.32
N VAL A 40 -9.14 -7.86 12.86
CA VAL A 40 -10.30 -7.31 12.13
C VAL A 40 -10.44 -7.94 10.75
N VAL A 41 -9.33 -8.15 10.04
CA VAL A 41 -9.34 -8.81 8.73
C VAL A 41 -9.76 -10.28 8.90
N MET A 42 -9.33 -10.93 9.98
CA MET A 42 -9.76 -12.29 10.28
C MET A 42 -11.26 -12.39 10.51
N ASP A 43 -11.87 -11.46 11.26
CA ASP A 43 -13.33 -11.43 11.45
C ASP A 43 -14.07 -11.30 10.11
N PHE A 44 -13.57 -10.46 9.20
CA PHE A 44 -14.14 -10.34 7.86
C PHE A 44 -14.01 -11.63 7.05
N ILE A 45 -12.85 -12.28 7.07
CA ILE A 45 -12.60 -13.56 6.40
C ILE A 45 -13.56 -14.63 6.91
N LEU A 46 -13.74 -14.72 8.24
CA LEU A 46 -14.62 -15.71 8.86
C LEU A 46 -16.08 -15.52 8.48
N GLU A 47 -16.57 -14.29 8.46
CA GLU A 47 -17.92 -14.00 8.00
C GLU A 47 -18.08 -14.35 6.51
N LEU A 48 -17.07 -14.02 5.70
CA LEU A 48 -17.08 -14.35 4.27
C LEU A 48 -17.06 -15.86 4.02
N ALA A 49 -16.38 -16.62 4.88
CA ALA A 49 -16.18 -18.07 4.80
C ALA A 49 -17.33 -18.90 5.38
N LYS A 50 -18.37 -18.27 5.92
CA LYS A 50 -19.53 -18.97 6.45
C LYS A 50 -20.13 -19.89 5.38
N ASP A 51 -20.32 -21.16 5.74
CA ASP A 51 -20.82 -22.24 4.86
C ASP A 51 -19.95 -22.51 3.61
N LYS A 52 -18.68 -22.08 3.62
CA LYS A 52 -17.71 -22.27 2.51
C LYS A 52 -16.45 -22.98 3.00
N GLN A 53 -15.64 -23.47 2.07
CA GLN A 53 -14.34 -24.03 2.39
C GLN A 53 -13.33 -22.90 2.63
N LEU A 54 -12.71 -22.88 3.81
CA LEU A 54 -11.61 -21.96 4.14
C LEU A 54 -10.28 -22.72 4.19
N THR A 55 -9.28 -22.22 3.47
CA THR A 55 -7.88 -22.66 3.56
C THR A 55 -7.03 -21.47 3.97
N ILE A 56 -6.27 -21.62 5.05
CA ILE A 56 -5.28 -20.63 5.49
C ILE A 56 -3.88 -21.24 5.35
N ALA A 57 -2.94 -20.46 4.83
CA ALA A 57 -1.54 -20.84 4.70
C ALA A 57 -0.67 -19.68 5.19
N GLY A 58 0.42 -20.01 5.89
CA GLY A 58 1.34 -19.03 6.44
C GLY A 58 2.38 -19.66 7.36
N ASP A 59 3.32 -18.83 7.81
CA ASP A 59 4.39 -19.21 8.72
C ASP A 59 4.45 -18.18 9.87
N ILE A 60 4.13 -18.62 11.09
CA ILE A 60 4.06 -17.74 12.27
C ILE A 60 5.43 -17.13 12.56
N ASP A 61 6.52 -17.86 12.31
CA ASP A 61 7.89 -17.39 12.52
C ASP A 61 8.28 -16.27 11.53
N GLN A 62 7.48 -16.03 10.48
CA GLN A 62 7.65 -14.97 9.47
C GLN A 62 6.73 -13.75 9.69
N SER A 63 6.01 -13.66 10.81
CA SER A 63 5.16 -12.50 11.10
C SER A 63 6.00 -11.24 11.34
N LEU A 64 6.02 -10.33 10.37
CA LEU A 64 6.73 -9.04 10.47
C LEU A 64 5.81 -7.87 10.81
N TYR A 65 4.49 -8.02 10.68
CA TYR A 65 3.52 -6.91 10.75
C TYR A 65 2.80 -6.79 12.09
N GLY A 66 3.38 -7.30 13.19
CA GLY A 66 2.82 -7.15 14.54
C GLY A 66 2.57 -5.68 14.93
N TYR A 67 3.43 -4.76 14.49
CA TYR A 67 3.25 -3.31 14.71
C TYR A 67 2.02 -2.73 13.99
N SER A 68 1.54 -3.40 12.93
CA SER A 68 0.32 -3.05 12.19
C SER A 68 -0.90 -3.84 12.66
N GLY A 69 -0.79 -4.59 13.76
CA GLY A 69 -1.88 -5.33 14.37
C GLY A 69 -2.08 -6.75 13.84
N ALA A 70 -1.10 -7.33 13.14
CA ALA A 70 -1.09 -8.76 12.84
C ALA A 70 -1.07 -9.57 14.14
N THR A 71 -1.92 -10.61 14.23
CA THR A 71 -2.10 -11.39 15.48
C THR A 71 -2.30 -12.88 15.20
N PRO A 72 -1.31 -13.55 14.58
CA PRO A 72 -1.45 -14.92 14.10
C PRO A 72 -1.81 -15.93 15.20
N ASP A 73 -1.13 -15.86 16.35
CA ASP A 73 -1.41 -16.74 17.49
C ASP A 73 -2.84 -16.58 18.00
N ALA A 74 -3.30 -15.33 18.17
CA ALA A 74 -4.65 -15.04 18.64
C ALA A 74 -5.70 -15.53 17.61
N ASN A 75 -5.43 -15.34 16.32
CA ASN A 75 -6.30 -15.79 15.25
C ASN A 75 -6.42 -17.33 15.24
N ILE A 76 -5.31 -18.07 15.37
CA ILE A 76 -5.32 -19.55 15.42
C ILE A 76 -6.04 -20.05 16.68
N ASN A 77 -5.66 -19.51 17.85
CA ASN A 77 -6.21 -19.91 19.15
C ASN A 77 -7.72 -19.69 19.27
N ARG A 78 -8.28 -18.76 18.49
CA ARG A 78 -9.72 -18.54 18.39
C ARG A 78 -10.38 -19.40 17.32
N THR A 79 -9.79 -19.40 16.11
CA THR A 79 -10.45 -19.98 14.92
C THR A 79 -10.50 -21.49 14.98
N VAL A 80 -9.40 -22.14 15.36
CA VAL A 80 -9.31 -23.60 15.39
C VAL A 80 -10.35 -24.22 16.36
N PRO A 81 -10.49 -23.74 17.61
CA PRO A 81 -11.53 -24.26 18.51
C PRO A 81 -12.95 -24.01 18.01
N MET A 82 -13.23 -22.85 17.42
CA MET A 82 -14.54 -22.49 16.89
C MET A 82 -15.00 -23.49 15.81
N TYR A 83 -14.16 -23.77 14.81
CA TYR A 83 -14.48 -24.73 13.75
C TYR A 83 -14.65 -26.15 14.28
N LYS A 84 -13.85 -26.55 15.28
CA LYS A 84 -14.00 -27.85 15.95
C LYS A 84 -15.34 -27.97 16.68
N GLN A 85 -15.79 -26.91 17.37
CA GLN A 85 -17.07 -26.90 18.09
C GLN A 85 -18.27 -26.95 17.14
N GLU A 86 -18.18 -26.30 15.98
CA GLU A 86 -19.23 -26.29 14.96
C GLU A 86 -19.26 -27.59 14.12
N GLY A 87 -18.38 -28.54 14.39
CA GLY A 87 -18.37 -29.86 13.75
C GLY A 87 -17.71 -29.89 12.37
N PHE A 88 -16.96 -28.84 11.99
CA PHE A 88 -16.22 -28.82 10.74
C PHE A 88 -15.01 -29.76 10.78
N HIS A 89 -14.69 -30.36 9.63
CA HIS A 89 -13.49 -31.16 9.47
C HIS A 89 -12.27 -30.25 9.26
N LEU A 90 -11.38 -30.20 10.26
CA LEU A 90 -10.12 -29.48 10.17
C LEU A 90 -9.01 -30.43 9.71
N LYS A 91 -8.37 -30.10 8.58
CA LYS A 91 -7.17 -30.79 8.09
C LYS A 91 -5.96 -29.87 8.22
N GLU A 92 -5.01 -30.27 9.05
CA GLU A 92 -3.72 -29.60 9.18
C GLU A 92 -2.69 -30.27 8.27
N ILE A 93 -1.92 -29.47 7.54
CA ILE A 93 -0.84 -29.94 6.66
C ILE A 93 0.39 -29.09 6.98
N VAL A 94 1.45 -29.75 7.45
CA VAL A 94 2.74 -29.11 7.71
C VAL A 94 3.66 -29.36 6.52
N LEU A 95 4.25 -28.28 5.98
CA LEU A 95 5.25 -28.36 4.92
C LEU A 95 6.63 -28.17 5.55
N ASP A 96 7.33 -29.28 5.79
CA ASP A 96 8.61 -29.33 6.50
C ASP A 96 9.83 -29.39 5.56
N ARG A 97 9.61 -29.42 4.25
CA ARG A 97 10.67 -29.46 3.24
C ARG A 97 10.73 -28.16 2.43
N THR A 98 11.92 -27.56 2.34
CA THR A 98 12.16 -26.36 1.54
C THR A 98 12.91 -26.66 0.25
N PHE A 99 12.52 -25.93 -0.80
CA PHE A 99 13.15 -25.95 -2.12
C PHE A 99 13.89 -24.64 -2.42
N ARG A 100 13.92 -23.69 -1.47
CA ARG A 100 14.39 -22.31 -1.70
C ARG A 100 15.86 -22.11 -1.37
N PHE A 101 16.33 -22.69 -0.27
CA PHE A 101 17.67 -22.48 0.26
C PHE A 101 18.31 -23.80 0.70
N THR A 102 19.63 -23.78 0.84
CA THR A 102 20.44 -24.93 1.27
C THR A 102 20.45 -25.07 2.80
N ASP A 103 20.81 -26.25 3.29
CA ASP A 103 20.96 -26.51 4.72
C ASP A 103 21.95 -25.54 5.40
N SER A 104 23.02 -25.13 4.70
CA SER A 104 24.00 -24.19 5.25
C SER A 104 23.39 -22.80 5.52
N ILE A 105 22.56 -22.30 4.60
CA ILE A 105 21.83 -21.03 4.79
C ILE A 105 20.79 -21.18 5.91
N HIS A 106 20.08 -22.31 5.97
CA HIS A 106 19.07 -22.55 6.99
C HIS A 106 19.67 -22.50 8.41
N LYS A 107 20.74 -23.27 8.63
CA LYS A 107 21.46 -23.30 9.90
C LYS A 107 22.02 -21.94 10.30
N LEU A 108 22.53 -21.17 9.33
CA LEU A 108 22.99 -19.82 9.60
C LEU A 108 21.86 -18.91 10.07
N GLY A 109 20.69 -18.96 9.40
CA GLY A 109 19.51 -18.19 9.80
C GLY A 109 19.06 -18.50 11.22
N LEU A 110 18.99 -19.79 11.57
CA LEU A 110 18.66 -20.24 12.93
C LEU A 110 19.65 -19.75 13.98
N ASN A 111 20.95 -19.80 13.67
CA ASN A 111 22.00 -19.28 14.55
C ASN A 111 21.88 -17.76 14.75
N ILE A 112 21.56 -17.00 13.70
CA ILE A 112 21.34 -15.54 13.79
C ILE A 112 20.12 -15.21 14.66
N LEU A 113 19.04 -15.97 14.51
CA LEU A 113 17.83 -15.83 15.31
C LEU A 113 17.98 -16.38 16.73
N ASN A 114 19.09 -17.06 17.02
CA ASN A 114 19.35 -17.75 18.28
C ASN A 114 18.18 -18.68 18.68
N THR A 115 17.66 -19.44 17.71
CA THR A 115 16.54 -20.36 17.89
C THR A 115 16.87 -21.73 17.30
N GLY A 116 16.46 -22.78 18.01
CA GLY A 116 16.46 -24.16 17.49
C GLY A 116 15.13 -24.56 16.88
N HIS A 117 14.12 -23.68 16.92
CA HIS A 117 12.80 -23.95 16.40
C HIS A 117 12.74 -23.61 14.90
N SER A 118 12.30 -24.58 14.10
CA SER A 118 11.99 -24.43 12.69
C SER A 118 10.96 -25.48 12.29
N LEU A 119 9.97 -25.08 11.51
CA LEU A 119 9.08 -26.04 10.82
C LEU A 119 9.80 -26.76 9.68
N ILE A 120 10.82 -26.14 9.10
CA ILE A 120 11.64 -26.74 8.05
C ILE A 120 12.64 -27.71 8.67
N GLN A 121 12.54 -28.97 8.28
CA GLN A 121 13.39 -30.08 8.72
C GLN A 121 14.31 -30.58 7.60
N GLU A 122 13.93 -30.39 6.34
CA GLU A 122 14.66 -30.92 5.19
C GLU A 122 14.88 -29.86 4.09
N THR A 123 16.09 -29.81 3.53
CA THR A 123 16.41 -29.00 2.35
C THR A 123 16.73 -29.91 1.16
N VAL A 124 16.28 -29.54 -0.04
CA VAL A 124 16.53 -30.35 -1.24
C VAL A 124 17.97 -30.24 -1.76
N SER A 125 18.72 -29.21 -1.34
CA SER A 125 20.12 -29.02 -1.70
C SER A 125 21.00 -28.97 -0.45
N GLU A 126 22.12 -29.70 -0.51
CA GLU A 126 23.17 -29.73 0.51
C GLU A 126 24.40 -28.89 0.10
N GLU A 127 24.30 -28.11 -0.98
CA GLU A 127 25.40 -27.25 -1.42
C GLU A 127 25.77 -26.26 -0.31
N ASN A 128 27.06 -26.24 0.04
CA ASN A 128 27.56 -25.33 1.05
C ASN A 128 27.80 -23.95 0.43
N ILE A 129 26.90 -23.02 0.71
CA ILE A 129 27.04 -21.63 0.29
C ILE A 129 27.84 -20.87 1.36
N ASN A 130 28.99 -20.33 0.95
CA ASN A 130 29.81 -19.48 1.80
C ASN A 130 29.14 -18.11 1.96
N VAL A 131 28.65 -17.82 3.17
CA VAL A 131 28.13 -16.50 3.53
C VAL A 131 29.27 -15.65 4.07
N VAL A 132 29.46 -14.49 3.47
CA VAL A 132 30.50 -13.53 3.87
C VAL A 132 29.87 -12.48 4.77
N ARG A 133 30.52 -12.19 5.90
CA ARG A 133 30.19 -11.05 6.78
C ARG A 133 31.40 -10.11 6.78
N GLU A 134 31.16 -8.87 6.36
CA GLU A 134 32.15 -7.81 6.39
C GLU A 134 31.67 -6.68 7.33
N GLU A 135 32.63 -5.99 7.93
CA GLU A 135 32.38 -4.79 8.74
C GLU A 135 33.13 -3.61 8.13
N PHE A 136 32.45 -2.48 8.01
CA PHE A 136 32.99 -1.28 7.36
C PHE A 136 33.08 -0.13 8.35
N SER A 137 34.10 0.72 8.18
CA SER A 137 34.28 1.88 9.04
C SER A 137 33.27 3.00 8.73
N ASN A 138 32.72 2.99 7.51
CA ASN A 138 31.74 3.96 7.04
C ASN A 138 30.88 3.37 5.91
N THR A 139 29.74 4.03 5.65
CA THR A 139 28.75 3.64 4.64
C THR A 139 29.30 3.67 3.21
N TYR A 140 30.25 4.56 2.90
CA TYR A 140 30.84 4.64 1.55
C TYR A 140 31.65 3.37 1.22
N GLU A 141 32.42 2.85 2.18
CA GLU A 141 33.15 1.59 2.04
C GLU A 141 32.20 0.40 1.84
N GLU A 142 31.10 0.35 2.60
CA GLU A 142 30.05 -0.66 2.44
C GLU A 142 29.44 -0.60 1.03
N PHE A 143 29.08 0.58 0.55
CA PHE A 143 28.50 0.76 -0.79
C PHE A 143 29.48 0.39 -1.90
N GLU A 144 30.75 0.73 -1.75
CA GLU A 144 31.80 0.35 -2.70
C GLU A 144 32.04 -1.17 -2.71
N PHE A 145 31.99 -1.81 -1.55
CA PHE A 145 32.05 -3.27 -1.44
C PHE A 145 30.86 -3.91 -2.15
N ILE A 146 29.64 -3.49 -1.85
CA ILE A 146 28.41 -4.00 -2.50
C ILE A 146 28.51 -3.84 -4.03
N TYR A 147 28.93 -2.67 -4.52
CA TYR A 147 29.08 -2.44 -5.95
C TYR A 147 30.10 -3.40 -6.59
N LYS A 148 31.28 -3.54 -5.97
CA LYS A 148 32.34 -4.44 -6.46
C LYS A 148 31.91 -5.88 -6.45
N GLU A 149 31.23 -6.32 -5.40
CA GLU A 149 30.78 -7.71 -5.25
C GLU A 149 29.72 -8.06 -6.29
N ILE A 150 28.71 -7.19 -6.47
CA ILE A 150 27.70 -7.38 -7.51
C ILE A 150 28.34 -7.43 -8.90
N LYS A 151 29.29 -6.52 -9.18
CA LYS A 151 30.02 -6.49 -10.44
C LYS A 151 30.81 -7.79 -10.65
N PHE A 152 31.55 -8.22 -9.63
CA PHE A 152 32.35 -9.44 -9.63
C PHE A 152 31.47 -10.66 -9.91
N LEU A 153 30.35 -10.82 -9.21
CA LEU A 153 29.41 -11.93 -9.39
C LEU A 153 28.84 -11.95 -10.81
N ILE A 154 28.47 -10.80 -11.38
CA ILE A 154 27.95 -10.74 -12.75
C ILE A 154 29.03 -11.14 -13.76
N GLU A 155 30.23 -10.55 -13.65
CA GLU A 155 31.33 -10.76 -14.61
C GLU A 155 31.90 -12.20 -14.58
N ASN A 156 31.97 -12.82 -13.39
CA ASN A 156 32.54 -14.16 -13.21
C ASN A 156 31.52 -15.29 -13.35
N SER A 157 30.23 -14.99 -13.49
CA SER A 157 29.19 -16.02 -13.60
C SER A 157 29.02 -16.63 -14.99
N GLU A 158 29.80 -16.20 -15.99
CA GLU A 158 29.65 -16.60 -17.39
C GLU A 158 28.21 -16.40 -17.93
N GLY A 159 27.48 -15.42 -17.39
CA GLY A 159 26.09 -15.11 -17.76
C GLY A 159 25.01 -15.83 -16.96
N ASN A 160 25.38 -16.70 -16.01
CA ASN A 160 24.43 -17.38 -15.12
C ASN A 160 23.78 -16.42 -14.13
N ILE A 161 24.54 -15.43 -13.64
CA ILE A 161 24.05 -14.38 -12.76
C ILE A 161 23.79 -13.12 -13.58
N ARG A 162 22.58 -12.59 -13.46
CA ARG A 162 22.15 -11.34 -14.08
C ARG A 162 21.76 -10.36 -12.98
N PRO A 163 21.79 -9.05 -13.25
CA PRO A 163 21.39 -8.04 -12.25
C PRO A 163 20.03 -8.33 -11.59
N LYS A 164 19.06 -8.88 -12.35
CA LYS A 164 17.72 -9.24 -11.84
C LYS A 164 17.69 -10.39 -10.83
N HIS A 165 18.77 -11.15 -10.69
CA HIS A 165 18.88 -12.25 -9.72
C HIS A 165 19.45 -11.77 -8.37
N ILE A 166 19.86 -10.51 -8.28
CA ILE A 166 20.48 -9.93 -7.10
C ILE A 166 19.49 -8.96 -6.45
N ALA A 167 19.30 -9.13 -5.14
CA ALA A 167 18.55 -8.21 -4.31
C ALA A 167 19.44 -7.70 -3.18
N VAL A 168 19.35 -6.40 -2.89
CA VAL A 168 19.97 -5.77 -1.71
C VAL A 168 18.86 -5.39 -0.75
N LEU A 169 18.94 -5.89 0.47
CA LEU A 169 17.97 -5.67 1.54
C LEU A 169 18.60 -4.77 2.61
N SER A 170 17.81 -3.87 3.19
CA SER A 170 18.24 -3.03 4.31
C SER A 170 17.08 -2.88 5.30
N GLY A 171 17.42 -2.62 6.56
CA GLY A 171 16.44 -2.34 7.60
C GLY A 171 15.74 -0.98 7.45
N THR A 172 16.31 -0.06 6.66
CA THR A 172 15.72 1.27 6.44
C THR A 172 15.63 1.60 4.94
N ASN A 173 14.64 2.42 4.58
CA ASN A 173 14.49 2.89 3.21
C ASN A 173 15.57 3.92 2.84
N ASP A 174 15.98 4.76 3.79
CA ASP A 174 16.98 5.82 3.58
C ASP A 174 18.34 5.23 3.14
N SER A 175 18.79 4.15 3.77
CA SER A 175 20.03 3.48 3.38
C SER A 175 19.98 2.92 1.95
N LEU A 176 18.82 2.45 1.49
CA LEU A 176 18.65 2.00 0.10
C LEU A 176 18.63 3.16 -0.90
N ASP A 177 18.11 4.32 -0.48
CA ASP A 177 18.06 5.52 -1.33
C ASP A 177 19.47 6.11 -1.50
N GLU A 178 20.25 6.17 -0.43
CA GLU A 178 21.68 6.54 -0.47
C GLU A 178 22.50 5.58 -1.34
N LEU A 179 22.30 4.27 -1.17
CA LEU A 179 22.97 3.26 -1.99
C LEU A 179 22.57 3.40 -3.47
N LYS A 180 21.29 3.66 -3.76
CA LYS A 180 20.84 3.88 -5.13
C LYS A 180 21.53 5.09 -5.76
N MET A 181 21.59 6.22 -5.06
CA MET A 181 22.29 7.42 -5.54
C MET A 181 23.77 7.11 -5.81
N TYR A 182 24.41 6.36 -4.91
CA TYR A 182 25.79 5.92 -5.09
C TYR A 182 25.98 5.08 -6.37
N LEU A 183 25.14 4.08 -6.57
CA LEU A 183 25.21 3.17 -7.72
C LEU A 183 24.90 3.89 -9.04
N ASP A 184 23.92 4.79 -9.06
CA ASP A 184 23.56 5.57 -10.24
C ASP A 184 24.72 6.49 -10.68
N ASN A 185 25.48 7.05 -9.73
CA ASN A 185 26.66 7.88 -10.02
C ASN A 185 27.86 7.11 -10.58
N LYS A 186 27.95 5.80 -10.37
CA LYS A 186 29.10 4.97 -10.80
C LYS A 186 29.11 4.64 -12.29
N ASN A 187 28.04 4.93 -13.04
CA ASN A 187 27.89 4.58 -14.46
C ASN A 187 28.34 3.13 -14.77
N GLY A 188 27.95 2.19 -13.91
CA GLY A 188 28.37 0.79 -13.97
C GLY A 188 27.61 -0.07 -15.00
N PRO A 189 27.94 -1.38 -15.08
CA PRO A 189 27.34 -2.31 -16.04
C PRO A 189 25.90 -2.73 -15.69
N PHE A 190 25.38 -2.30 -14.54
CA PHE A 190 24.03 -2.59 -14.08
C PHE A 190 23.36 -1.34 -13.51
N LYS A 191 22.02 -1.34 -13.53
CA LYS A 191 21.20 -0.27 -12.94
C LYS A 191 20.46 -0.80 -11.72
N CYS A 192 20.47 -0.03 -10.65
CA CYS A 192 19.70 -0.34 -9.45
C CYS A 192 18.24 0.07 -9.63
N ARG A 193 17.32 -0.91 -9.54
CA ARG A 193 15.88 -0.66 -9.47
C ARG A 193 15.44 -0.69 -8.01
N ARG A 194 15.03 0.47 -7.50
CA ARG A 194 14.40 0.57 -6.18
C ARG A 194 12.99 -0.02 -6.24
N LEU A 195 12.70 -0.93 -5.32
CA LEU A 195 11.33 -1.37 -5.04
C LEU A 195 10.81 -0.51 -3.88
N THR A 196 10.12 0.59 -4.19
CA THR A 196 9.46 1.43 -3.17
C THR A 196 8.05 0.89 -2.90
N GLY A 197 7.67 0.81 -1.61
CA GLY A 197 6.29 0.49 -1.22
C GLY A 197 5.31 1.65 -1.46
N THR A 198 5.81 2.88 -1.57
CA THR A 198 5.02 4.04 -1.98
C THR A 198 4.82 3.99 -3.49
N SER A 199 3.57 4.02 -3.92
CA SER A 199 3.25 4.07 -5.33
C SER A 199 3.79 5.36 -5.96
N LEU A 200 4.40 5.24 -7.14
CA LEU A 200 4.99 6.37 -7.87
C LEU A 200 4.01 7.52 -8.13
N TRP A 201 2.70 7.27 -8.03
CA TRP A 201 1.66 8.28 -8.24
C TRP A 201 1.37 9.15 -7.02
N THR A 202 1.73 8.74 -5.79
CA THR A 202 1.30 9.44 -4.56
C THR A 202 1.85 10.86 -4.46
N ASN A 203 3.08 11.08 -4.94
CA ASN A 203 3.74 12.40 -4.97
C ASN A 203 3.77 13.01 -6.38
N SER A 204 3.09 12.41 -7.36
CA SER A 204 3.05 12.94 -8.72
C SER A 204 1.79 13.76 -8.96
N LYS A 205 1.76 14.49 -10.10
CA LYS A 205 0.57 15.22 -10.56
C LYS A 205 -0.68 14.31 -10.71
N ILE A 206 -0.47 12.99 -10.81
CA ILE A 206 -1.55 11.98 -10.83
C ILE A 206 -2.33 11.98 -9.51
N SER A 207 -1.65 12.16 -8.36
CA SER A 207 -2.32 12.29 -7.05
C SER A 207 -3.34 13.42 -7.03
N THR A 208 -3.02 14.55 -7.67
CA THR A 208 -3.96 15.68 -7.78
C THR A 208 -5.15 15.35 -8.67
N ILE A 209 -4.94 14.67 -9.80
CA ILE A 209 -6.02 14.22 -10.68
C ILE A 209 -6.94 13.24 -9.93
N ILE A 210 -6.38 12.28 -9.20
CA ILE A 210 -7.14 11.35 -8.34
C ILE A 210 -7.93 12.11 -7.27
N THR A 211 -7.34 13.15 -6.69
CA THR A 211 -8.00 14.00 -5.70
C THR A 211 -9.21 14.73 -6.29
N LEU A 212 -9.06 15.28 -7.49
CA LEU A 212 -10.15 15.93 -8.23
C LEU A 212 -11.25 14.92 -8.62
N LEU A 213 -10.89 13.70 -9.02
CA LEU A 213 -11.84 12.61 -9.29
C LEU A 213 -12.62 12.20 -8.03
N LYS A 214 -11.95 12.06 -6.88
CA LYS A 214 -12.62 11.79 -5.59
C LYS A 214 -13.60 12.90 -5.21
N LEU A 215 -13.25 14.15 -5.53
CA LEU A 215 -14.12 15.30 -5.28
C LEU A 215 -15.31 15.36 -6.24
N LEU A 216 -15.10 14.94 -7.50
CA LEU A 216 -16.16 14.79 -8.49
C LEU A 216 -17.15 13.67 -8.10
N GLU A 217 -16.63 12.57 -7.54
CA GLU A 217 -17.44 11.48 -7.02
C GLU A 217 -18.23 11.89 -5.78
N ASN A 218 -17.56 12.53 -4.81
CA ASN A 218 -18.14 12.95 -3.55
C ASN A 218 -17.68 14.37 -3.16
N PRO A 219 -18.56 15.39 -3.28
CA PRO A 219 -18.22 16.77 -2.95
C PRO A 219 -17.95 16.99 -1.44
N TYR A 220 -18.36 16.06 -0.58
CA TYR A 220 -18.16 16.10 0.87
C TYR A 220 -16.88 15.38 1.32
N ASN A 221 -16.00 15.01 0.38
CA ASN A 221 -14.67 14.50 0.72
C ASN A 221 -13.75 15.64 1.19
N ASP A 222 -13.79 15.92 2.49
CA ASP A 222 -13.05 17.03 3.12
C ASP A 222 -11.54 17.00 2.83
N ALA A 223 -10.92 15.82 2.88
CA ALA A 223 -9.50 15.67 2.61
C ALA A 223 -9.16 16.09 1.17
N SER A 224 -9.93 15.60 0.20
CA SER A 224 -9.75 15.97 -1.21
C SER A 224 -10.06 17.44 -1.46
N PHE A 225 -11.11 17.97 -0.83
CA PHE A 225 -11.49 19.37 -0.96
C PHE A 225 -10.39 20.31 -0.45
N LEU A 226 -9.82 20.05 0.72
CA LEU A 226 -8.73 20.87 1.30
C LEU A 226 -7.49 20.88 0.40
N VAL A 227 -7.12 19.73 -0.18
CA VAL A 227 -6.02 19.64 -1.13
C VAL A 227 -6.33 20.48 -2.37
N CYS A 228 -7.53 20.38 -2.94
CA CYS A 228 -7.94 21.18 -4.09
C CYS A 228 -7.96 22.68 -3.79
N LEU A 229 -8.42 23.12 -2.61
CA LEU A 229 -8.37 24.52 -2.20
C LEU A 229 -6.95 25.06 -2.12
N SER A 230 -5.98 24.25 -1.69
CA SER A 230 -4.57 24.65 -1.67
C SER A 230 -3.98 24.91 -3.07
N LEU A 231 -4.70 24.52 -4.12
CA LEU A 231 -4.36 24.85 -5.50
C LEU A 231 -4.78 26.28 -5.88
N LEU A 232 -5.79 26.83 -5.20
CA LEU A 232 -6.30 28.16 -5.47
C LEU A 232 -5.37 29.24 -4.89
N PRO A 233 -5.22 30.38 -5.61
CA PRO A 233 -4.48 31.51 -5.07
C PRO A 233 -5.15 32.02 -3.78
N LYS A 234 -4.34 32.52 -2.84
CA LYS A 234 -4.79 33.08 -1.54
C LYS A 234 -5.34 32.05 -0.52
N PHE A 235 -5.36 30.76 -0.84
CA PHE A 235 -5.61 29.68 0.13
C PHE A 235 -4.27 29.14 0.68
N GLY A 236 -3.65 29.92 1.56
CA GLY A 236 -2.41 29.53 2.23
C GLY A 236 -2.62 28.57 3.41
N PRO A 237 -1.54 28.04 4.01
CA PRO A 237 -1.61 27.06 5.10
C PRO A 237 -2.50 27.50 6.26
N LYS A 238 -2.42 28.79 6.65
CA LYS A 238 -3.26 29.36 7.72
C LYS A 238 -4.75 29.26 7.40
N THR A 239 -5.15 29.63 6.18
CA THR A 239 -6.55 29.57 5.74
C THR A 239 -7.07 28.14 5.69
N ILE A 240 -6.23 27.19 5.25
CA ILE A 240 -6.58 25.76 5.24
C ILE A 240 -6.79 25.22 6.66
N ILE A 241 -5.94 25.63 7.62
CA ILE A 241 -6.10 25.29 9.03
C ILE A 241 -7.39 25.89 9.59
N ASP A 242 -7.66 27.16 9.33
CA ASP A 242 -8.89 27.84 9.78
C ASP A 242 -10.16 27.12 9.27
N ILE A 243 -10.16 26.67 8.01
CA ILE A 243 -11.27 25.90 7.42
C ILE A 243 -11.40 24.54 8.11
N LYS A 244 -10.28 23.82 8.28
CA LYS A 244 -10.24 22.51 8.96
C LYS A 244 -10.70 22.61 10.41
N ASP A 245 -10.41 23.71 11.11
CA ASP A 245 -10.90 23.93 12.46
C ASP A 245 -12.41 24.18 12.49
N GLY A 246 -12.96 24.82 11.44
CA GLY A 246 -14.40 25.00 11.26
C GLY A 246 -15.19 23.70 11.10
N THR A 247 -14.57 22.61 10.63
CA THR A 247 -15.24 21.30 10.47
C THR A 247 -15.39 20.53 11.78
N LYS A 248 -14.71 20.95 12.86
CA LYS A 248 -14.78 20.29 14.19
C LYS A 248 -16.18 20.19 14.78
N ASN A 249 -17.11 21.02 14.31
CA ASN A 249 -18.52 20.99 14.71
C ASN A 249 -19.36 19.95 13.94
N GLY A 250 -18.73 19.01 13.21
CA GLY A 250 -19.40 18.00 12.40
C GLY A 250 -19.90 18.49 11.04
N LYS A 251 -19.47 19.68 10.61
CA LYS A 251 -19.74 20.23 9.26
C LYS A 251 -18.64 19.81 8.29
N HIS A 252 -18.99 19.62 7.03
CA HIS A 252 -18.00 19.39 5.98
C HIS A 252 -17.33 20.68 5.53
N VAL A 253 -16.14 20.57 4.93
CA VAL A 253 -15.34 21.69 4.38
C VAL A 253 -16.17 22.52 3.41
N TYR A 254 -16.95 21.84 2.56
CA TYR A 254 -17.86 22.46 1.62
C TYR A 254 -18.88 23.39 2.31
N ASP A 255 -19.52 22.93 3.38
CA ASP A 255 -20.51 23.71 4.13
C ASP A 255 -19.84 24.88 4.87
N VAL A 256 -18.69 24.64 5.50
CA VAL A 256 -17.90 25.66 6.20
C VAL A 256 -17.51 26.80 5.27
N LEU A 257 -17.14 26.49 4.02
CA LEU A 257 -16.81 27.52 3.03
C LEU A 257 -18.03 28.33 2.61
N LYS A 258 -19.18 27.67 2.37
CA LYS A 258 -20.44 28.35 2.03
C LYS A 258 -20.90 29.26 3.18
N ASP A 259 -20.69 28.85 4.42
CA ASP A 259 -21.11 29.58 5.62
C ASP A 259 -20.14 30.69 6.06
N THR A 260 -18.97 30.83 5.41
CA THR A 260 -17.95 31.81 5.82
C THR A 260 -17.81 32.95 4.81
N PRO A 261 -18.45 34.12 5.03
CA PRO A 261 -18.48 35.23 4.07
C PRO A 261 -17.09 35.77 3.68
N ARG A 262 -16.12 35.69 4.59
CA ARG A 262 -14.73 36.11 4.32
C ARG A 262 -14.06 35.22 3.28
N LEU A 263 -14.32 33.91 3.31
CA LEU A 263 -13.73 32.94 2.39
C LEU A 263 -14.43 32.98 1.03
N LEU A 264 -15.74 33.23 1.01
CA LEU A 264 -16.49 33.49 -0.23
C LEU A 264 -15.95 34.66 -1.04
N LYS A 265 -15.43 35.71 -0.37
CA LYS A 265 -14.79 36.85 -1.07
C LYS A 265 -13.48 36.50 -1.78
N ILE A 266 -12.86 35.37 -1.43
CA ILE A 266 -11.62 34.90 -2.05
C ILE A 266 -11.93 34.10 -3.33
N LEU A 267 -13.06 33.38 -3.33
CA LEU A 267 -13.53 32.58 -4.44
C LEU A 267 -14.30 33.43 -5.47
N PRO A 268 -14.36 33.02 -6.74
CA PRO A 268 -15.31 33.57 -7.70
C PRO A 268 -16.76 33.47 -7.18
N SER A 269 -17.61 34.45 -7.48
CA SER A 269 -19.02 34.47 -7.02
C SER A 269 -19.78 33.20 -7.40
N ASP A 270 -19.45 32.65 -8.57
CA ASP A 270 -20.16 31.52 -9.16
C ASP A 270 -19.46 30.19 -8.88
N PHE A 271 -18.45 30.17 -7.99
CA PHE A 271 -17.62 28.99 -7.72
C PHE A 271 -18.48 27.78 -7.32
N PHE A 272 -19.34 27.94 -6.32
CA PHE A 272 -20.20 26.85 -5.83
C PHE A 272 -21.27 26.46 -6.84
N VAL A 273 -21.86 27.43 -7.55
CA VAL A 273 -22.86 27.16 -8.59
C VAL A 273 -22.24 26.31 -9.71
N ASN A 274 -21.03 26.67 -10.15
CA ASN A 274 -20.33 25.92 -11.19
C ASN A 274 -19.83 24.57 -10.67
N PHE A 275 -19.35 24.50 -9.43
CA PHE A 275 -18.92 23.25 -8.81
C PHE A 275 -20.08 22.25 -8.69
N ASP A 276 -21.21 22.67 -8.12
CA ASP A 276 -22.40 21.86 -7.95
C ASP A 276 -22.91 21.38 -9.31
N LYS A 277 -22.93 22.27 -10.31
CA LYS A 277 -23.28 21.94 -11.69
C LYS A 277 -22.36 20.89 -12.31
N VAL A 278 -21.04 20.96 -12.08
CA VAL A 278 -20.08 19.98 -12.61
C VAL A 278 -20.29 18.61 -11.96
N VAL A 279 -20.52 18.57 -10.65
CA VAL A 279 -20.78 17.32 -9.91
C VAL A 279 -22.11 16.70 -10.36
N GLU A 280 -23.18 17.48 -10.47
CA GLU A 280 -24.51 17.00 -10.88
C GLU A 280 -24.56 16.51 -12.34
N ASN A 281 -23.83 17.16 -13.26
CA ASN A 281 -23.79 16.78 -14.67
C ASN A 281 -22.84 15.61 -14.97
N THR A 282 -22.12 15.10 -13.96
CA THR A 282 -21.21 13.98 -14.17
C THR A 282 -21.98 12.67 -14.17
N ASP A 283 -22.09 12.06 -15.35
CA ASP A 283 -22.48 10.66 -15.47
C ASP A 283 -21.28 9.80 -15.08
N LYS A 284 -21.36 9.19 -13.88
CA LYS A 284 -20.30 8.36 -13.30
C LYS A 284 -20.11 7.02 -14.02
N SER A 285 -21.02 6.65 -14.91
CA SER A 285 -20.92 5.43 -15.71
C SER A 285 -20.31 5.67 -17.10
N ASP A 286 -20.25 6.92 -17.55
CA ASP A 286 -19.67 7.30 -18.85
C ASP A 286 -18.28 7.94 -18.69
N PRO A 287 -17.21 7.27 -19.15
CA PRO A 287 -15.85 7.83 -19.13
C PRO A 287 -15.72 9.19 -19.85
N SER A 288 -16.51 9.44 -20.90
CA SER A 288 -16.45 10.71 -21.64
C SER A 288 -16.98 11.86 -20.79
N SER A 289 -18.13 11.65 -20.14
CA SER A 289 -18.71 12.58 -19.17
C SER A 289 -17.76 12.87 -18.01
N ILE A 290 -17.12 11.83 -17.45
CA ILE A 290 -16.13 11.98 -16.38
C ILE A 290 -14.96 12.87 -16.82
N ILE A 291 -14.37 12.60 -17.99
CA ILE A 291 -13.21 13.37 -18.49
C ILE A 291 -13.59 14.83 -18.76
N TYR A 292 -14.77 15.07 -19.35
CA TYR A 292 -15.25 16.42 -19.61
C TYR A 292 -15.43 17.22 -18.30
N ASN A 293 -16.16 16.66 -17.34
CA ASN A 293 -16.43 17.32 -16.07
C ASN A 293 -15.18 17.47 -15.19
N LEU A 294 -14.27 16.50 -15.24
CA LEU A 294 -12.95 16.62 -14.61
C LEU A 294 -12.16 17.82 -15.19
N THR A 295 -12.27 18.06 -16.49
CA THR A 295 -11.60 19.20 -17.15
C THR A 295 -12.18 20.53 -16.67
N GLU A 296 -13.49 20.62 -16.50
CA GLU A 296 -14.15 21.80 -15.92
C GLU A 296 -13.76 22.01 -14.45
N LEU A 297 -13.69 20.93 -13.67
CA LEU A 297 -13.25 20.97 -12.27
C LEU A 297 -11.77 21.41 -12.17
N CYS A 298 -10.90 20.94 -13.07
CA CYS A 298 -9.51 21.41 -13.18
C CYS A 298 -9.44 22.93 -13.38
N LYS A 299 -10.27 23.50 -14.28
CA LYS A 299 -10.32 24.95 -14.53
C LYS A 299 -10.81 25.70 -13.30
N LEU A 300 -11.84 25.20 -12.62
CA LEU A 300 -12.42 25.80 -11.42
C LEU A 300 -11.38 25.96 -10.30
N PHE A 301 -10.53 24.95 -10.09
CA PHE A 301 -9.45 24.97 -9.09
C PHE A 301 -8.13 25.57 -9.61
N ASN A 302 -8.15 26.23 -10.77
CA ASN A 302 -6.98 26.87 -11.40
C ASN A 302 -5.79 25.90 -11.61
N PHE A 303 -6.07 24.61 -11.79
CA PHE A 303 -5.07 23.57 -11.99
C PHE A 303 -4.22 23.79 -13.27
N PRO A 304 -4.78 24.20 -14.43
CA PRO A 304 -4.00 24.45 -15.63
C PRO A 304 -2.87 25.47 -15.46
N LYS A 305 -3.10 26.58 -14.74
CA LYS A 305 -2.03 27.56 -14.47
C LYS A 305 -0.93 27.00 -13.58
N LYS A 306 -1.28 26.18 -12.57
CA LYS A 306 -0.29 25.44 -11.78
C LYS A 306 0.49 24.38 -12.58
N LEU A 307 -0.06 23.89 -13.70
CA LEU A 307 0.64 23.01 -14.62
C LEU A 307 1.66 23.78 -15.49
N GLU A 308 1.31 24.98 -15.95
CA GLU A 308 2.17 25.87 -16.75
C GLU A 308 3.36 26.45 -15.96
N ASP A 309 3.20 26.73 -14.66
CA ASP A 309 4.32 27.25 -13.85
C ASP A 309 5.41 26.19 -13.53
N ASN A 310 5.17 24.90 -13.85
CA ASN A 310 6.00 23.76 -13.41
C ASN A 310 6.20 22.69 -14.51
N TRP A 311 6.19 23.05 -15.80
CA TRP A 311 6.39 22.08 -16.88
C TRP A 311 7.85 21.95 -17.34
N LEU A 312 8.64 23.03 -17.32
CA LEU A 312 10.04 23.03 -17.81
C LEU A 312 11.04 22.44 -16.81
N THR A 313 10.72 22.37 -15.52
CA THR A 313 11.63 21.88 -14.48
C THR A 313 11.55 20.37 -14.23
N CYS A 314 10.48 19.68 -14.64
CA CYS A 314 10.29 18.26 -14.35
C CYS A 314 10.56 17.30 -15.52
N LEU A 315 10.83 17.79 -16.73
CA LEU A 315 11.23 16.95 -17.87
C LEU A 315 12.75 16.81 -18.03
N LEU A 316 13.54 17.51 -17.21
CA LEU A 316 15.00 17.53 -17.23
C LEU A 316 15.64 17.28 -15.85
N GLY A 317 14.88 16.74 -14.90
CA GLY A 317 15.37 16.34 -13.56
C GLY A 317 15.25 14.85 -13.34
#